data_AF-A0A956FJY4-F1
#
_entry.id   AF-A0A956FJY4-F1
#
_cell.length_a   1.000
_cell.length_b   1.000
_cell.length_c   1.000
_cell.angle_alpha   90.00
_cell.angle_beta   90.00
_cell.angle_gamma   90.00
#
_symmetry.space_group_name_H-M   'P 1'
#
loop_
_entity.id
_entity.type
_entity.pdbx_description
1 polymer ?
#
loop_
_entity_poly.entity_id
_entity_poly.type
_entity_poly.pdbx_seq_one_letter_code
_entity_poly.pdbx_strand_id
1 'polypeptide(L)'
;MRSALPMIVAPLLLLTACAGDDEDTMGGTSYDPTATNGGVTDATVTGTTTEDSTTGDSDSTTTGDATSTTAGDTTSTTTTTGSESTSTTTGDPTTTTDSTTTTTGIVPDPDQIPPIDSIDALLAWLDEGSYTEWSAESGIHQSTGPHGGQVRTFLNDALYDSFDQGLTSHPEGAVAVKELWGNGDQIIGWAVEVKVQADSDGGNGWYWYEKLGQSEYGGELGHGLCTGCHSGGGVDYVLTPWPLQ
;
A
#
# COMPACT_ATOMS: atom_id res chain seq x y z
N MET A 1 62.99 1.76 10.26
CA MET A 1 62.06 2.75 10.83
C MET A 1 60.77 2.02 11.14
N ARG A 2 60.52 1.74 12.42
CA ARG A 2 59.37 0.93 12.88
C ARG A 2 58.25 1.90 13.27
N SER A 3 57.21 1.99 12.43
CA SER A 3 55.99 2.74 12.74
C SER A 3 55.15 1.95 13.74
N ALA A 4 54.90 2.55 14.91
CA ALA A 4 53.96 2.06 15.89
C ALA A 4 52.55 2.57 15.54
N LEU A 5 51.58 1.66 15.48
CA LEU A 5 50.15 2.02 15.42
C LEU A 5 49.67 2.46 16.81
N PRO A 6 48.80 3.48 16.91
CA PRO A 6 48.14 3.82 18.16
C PRO A 6 47.02 2.81 18.46
N MET A 7 47.07 2.28 19.68
CA MET A 7 46.07 1.41 20.31
C MET A 7 44.90 2.29 20.77
N ILE A 8 43.76 2.22 20.07
CA ILE A 8 42.52 2.87 20.51
C ILE A 8 41.88 1.97 21.57
N VAL A 9 41.87 2.45 22.81
CA VAL A 9 41.15 1.84 23.94
C VAL A 9 39.72 2.36 23.90
N ALA A 10 38.77 1.47 23.63
CA ALA A 10 37.35 1.76 23.77
C ALA A 10 36.95 1.81 25.25
N PRO A 11 36.17 2.82 25.71
CA PRO A 11 35.63 2.81 27.05
C PRO A 11 34.45 1.84 27.14
N LEU A 12 34.61 0.86 28.03
CA LEU A 12 33.59 -0.05 28.51
C LEU A 12 32.58 0.76 29.35
N LEU A 13 31.42 1.10 28.76
CA LEU A 13 30.32 1.72 29.49
C LEU A 13 29.53 0.63 30.22
N LEU A 14 29.78 0.50 31.53
CA LEU A 14 28.95 -0.27 32.45
C LEU A 14 27.65 0.54 32.68
N LEU A 15 26.52 0.10 32.12
CA LEU A 15 25.21 0.59 32.52
C LEU A 15 24.67 -0.28 33.65
N THR A 16 24.63 0.32 34.84
CA THR A 16 24.06 -0.23 36.07
C THR A 16 22.55 -0.42 35.91
N ALA A 17 22.08 -1.65 36.09
CA ALA A 17 20.67 -1.95 36.33
C ALA A 17 20.27 -1.44 37.72
N CYS A 18 19.34 -0.50 37.77
CA CYS A 18 18.57 -0.17 38.97
C CYS A 18 17.13 -0.67 38.77
N ALA A 19 16.76 -1.66 39.58
CA ALA A 19 15.37 -2.03 39.81
C ALA A 19 14.66 -0.88 40.54
N GLY A 20 13.46 -0.55 40.08
CA GLY A 20 12.53 0.36 40.73
C GLY A 20 11.12 -0.14 40.43
N ASP A 21 10.55 -0.83 41.41
CA ASP A 21 9.13 -1.11 41.52
C ASP A 21 8.39 0.20 41.78
N ASP A 22 7.52 0.62 40.86
CA ASP A 22 6.44 1.57 41.14
C ASP A 22 5.21 1.13 40.32
N GLU A 23 4.31 0.44 41.01
CA GLU A 23 2.96 0.21 40.54
C GLU A 23 2.18 1.50 40.72
N ASP A 24 1.86 2.19 39.61
CA ASP A 24 0.78 3.17 39.63
C ASP A 24 0.01 3.20 38.29
N THR A 25 -1.07 2.43 38.28
CA THR A 25 -2.41 2.81 37.80
C THR A 25 -2.47 3.80 36.63
N MET A 26 -2.31 3.33 35.40
CA MET A 26 -2.76 4.07 34.20
C MET A 26 -4.05 3.45 33.66
N GLY A 27 -5.14 4.19 33.83
CA GLY A 27 -6.42 3.93 33.18
C GLY A 27 -6.26 4.00 31.67
N GLY A 28 -6.54 2.89 31.01
CA GLY A 28 -6.58 2.82 29.56
C GLY A 28 -7.71 3.69 29.00
N THR A 29 -7.34 4.69 28.21
CA THR A 29 -8.25 5.22 27.20
C THR A 29 -8.03 4.39 25.94
N SER A 30 -8.97 3.49 25.66
CA SER A 30 -9.06 2.78 24.39
C SER A 30 -9.14 3.79 23.25
N TYR A 31 -8.21 3.70 22.31
CA TYR A 31 -8.37 4.30 21.00
C TYR A 31 -9.47 3.52 20.27
N ASP A 32 -10.63 4.18 20.08
CA ASP A 32 -11.76 3.65 19.31
C ASP A 32 -11.69 4.25 17.88
N PRO A 33 -11.37 3.45 16.85
CA PRO A 33 -11.24 3.93 15.48
C PRO A 33 -12.59 4.23 14.80
N THR A 34 -13.74 4.17 15.49
CA THR A 34 -15.07 4.40 14.90
C THR A 34 -15.66 5.80 15.16
N ALA A 35 -14.92 6.71 15.80
CA ALA A 35 -15.41 8.05 16.12
C ALA A 35 -15.58 8.93 14.85
N THR A 36 -16.77 8.85 14.26
CA THR A 36 -17.26 9.76 13.23
C THR A 36 -17.57 11.12 13.86
N ASN A 37 -16.98 12.16 13.26
CA ASN A 37 -17.17 13.54 13.68
C ASN A 37 -18.58 14.01 13.28
N GLY A 38 -19.45 14.26 14.27
CA GLY A 38 -20.85 14.63 14.04
C GLY A 38 -21.43 15.48 15.16
N GLY A 39 -21.07 16.76 15.21
CA GLY A 39 -21.75 17.74 16.04
C GLY A 39 -22.97 18.33 15.34
N VAL A 40 -24.18 18.08 15.86
CA VAL A 40 -25.32 19.00 15.80
C VAL A 40 -26.14 18.83 17.07
N THR A 41 -26.43 19.93 17.75
CA THR A 41 -27.14 20.00 19.03
C THR A 41 -28.66 20.00 18.88
N ASP A 42 -29.30 19.33 19.84
CA ASP A 42 -30.54 19.67 20.55
C ASP A 42 -31.89 19.70 19.79
N ALA A 43 -32.76 18.74 20.15
CA ALA A 43 -34.14 19.04 20.54
C ALA A 43 -34.75 17.87 21.32
N THR A 44 -35.14 18.17 22.55
CA THR A 44 -35.91 17.35 23.49
C THR A 44 -37.30 16.98 22.94
N VAL A 45 -37.65 15.69 22.93
CA VAL A 45 -39.06 15.23 22.95
C VAL A 45 -39.20 14.00 23.86
N THR A 46 -39.94 14.20 24.96
CA THR A 46 -40.48 13.20 25.87
C THR A 46 -41.68 12.47 25.27
N GLY A 47 -41.78 11.14 25.44
CA GLY A 47 -43.02 10.41 25.15
C GLY A 47 -42.96 8.88 25.25
N THR A 48 -43.19 8.37 26.46
CA THR A 48 -43.92 7.12 26.87
C THR A 48 -44.21 5.97 25.89
N THR A 49 -43.75 4.76 26.30
CA THR A 49 -44.39 3.42 26.34
C THR A 49 -45.23 2.90 25.16
N THR A 50 -44.95 1.67 24.68
CA THR A 50 -45.78 0.46 24.87
C THR A 50 -45.05 -0.78 24.30
N GLU A 51 -45.13 -1.88 25.03
CA GLU A 51 -44.66 -3.22 24.67
C GLU A 51 -45.43 -3.79 23.47
N ASP A 52 -44.76 -4.53 22.57
CA ASP A 52 -45.38 -5.73 22.00
C ASP A 52 -44.30 -6.72 21.55
N SER A 53 -44.43 -7.95 22.03
CA SER A 53 -43.59 -9.10 21.73
C SER A 53 -44.34 -10.01 20.78
N THR A 54 -43.80 -10.27 19.59
CA THR A 54 -44.20 -11.45 18.82
C THR A 54 -43.00 -12.17 18.23
N THR A 55 -42.79 -13.37 18.75
CA THR A 55 -42.00 -14.47 18.21
C THR A 55 -42.52 -14.90 16.83
N GLY A 56 -41.63 -14.99 15.85
CA GLY A 56 -41.89 -15.56 14.53
C GLY A 56 -40.89 -16.68 14.23
N ASP A 57 -41.34 -17.90 14.51
CA ASP A 57 -40.74 -19.18 14.12
C ASP A 57 -41.11 -19.49 12.66
N SER A 58 -40.17 -20.00 11.86
CA SER A 58 -40.45 -20.67 10.59
C SER A 58 -39.26 -21.51 10.15
N ASP A 59 -39.27 -22.72 10.68
CA ASP A 59 -38.81 -23.97 10.07
C ASP A 59 -39.18 -24.08 8.57
N SER A 60 -38.21 -24.44 7.72
CA SER A 60 -38.50 -25.14 6.47
C SER A 60 -37.28 -25.97 6.04
N THR A 61 -37.36 -27.23 6.39
CA THR A 61 -36.61 -28.34 5.83
C THR A 61 -37.11 -28.67 4.42
N THR A 62 -36.21 -28.92 3.46
CA THR A 62 -36.48 -29.84 2.34
C THR A 62 -35.22 -30.56 1.94
N THR A 63 -35.24 -31.85 2.24
CA THR A 63 -34.38 -32.93 1.74
C THR A 63 -34.61 -33.14 0.24
N GLY A 64 -33.54 -33.33 -0.53
CA GLY A 64 -33.61 -33.71 -1.95
C GLY A 64 -32.34 -34.43 -2.38
N ASP A 65 -32.50 -35.73 -2.59
CA ASP A 65 -31.50 -36.78 -2.73
C ASP A 65 -30.73 -36.76 -4.06
N ALA A 66 -29.63 -37.51 -4.07
CA ALA A 66 -28.68 -37.73 -5.15
C ALA A 66 -29.29 -38.33 -6.43
N THR A 67 -28.59 -38.19 -7.57
CA THR A 67 -28.29 -39.30 -8.50
C THR A 67 -27.27 -38.87 -9.57
N SER A 68 -26.18 -39.64 -9.60
CA SER A 68 -25.20 -39.88 -10.67
C SER A 68 -25.81 -39.97 -12.08
N THR A 69 -25.14 -39.50 -13.15
CA THR A 69 -24.47 -40.36 -14.18
C THR A 69 -23.94 -39.55 -15.38
N THR A 70 -22.80 -40.04 -15.90
CA THR A 70 -22.42 -40.15 -17.32
C THR A 70 -21.56 -39.07 -17.97
N ALA A 71 -20.40 -39.56 -18.40
CA ALA A 71 -19.39 -38.96 -19.26
C ALA A 71 -19.89 -38.60 -20.65
N GLY A 72 -19.26 -37.57 -21.23
CA GLY A 72 -19.41 -37.17 -22.62
C GLY A 72 -18.16 -36.43 -23.10
N ASP A 73 -17.15 -37.22 -23.46
CA ASP A 73 -16.02 -36.81 -24.29
C ASP A 73 -16.52 -36.26 -25.63
N THR A 74 -16.10 -35.04 -25.98
CA THR A 74 -16.00 -34.62 -27.39
C THR A 74 -14.82 -33.66 -27.55
N THR A 75 -13.68 -34.28 -27.83
CA THR A 75 -12.59 -33.69 -28.60
C THR A 75 -13.11 -33.01 -29.87
N SER A 76 -12.78 -31.75 -30.09
CA SER A 76 -12.92 -31.09 -31.40
C SER A 76 -11.70 -30.23 -31.69
N THR A 77 -10.71 -30.88 -32.27
CA THR A 77 -9.56 -30.32 -32.96
C THR A 77 -10.04 -29.64 -34.23
N THR A 78 -9.88 -28.32 -34.35
CA THR A 78 -10.03 -27.61 -35.64
C THR A 78 -8.69 -27.01 -36.03
N THR A 79 -8.00 -27.72 -36.91
CA THR A 79 -6.88 -27.23 -37.70
C THR A 79 -7.43 -26.28 -38.77
N THR A 80 -6.94 -25.04 -38.87
CA THR A 80 -7.18 -24.21 -40.05
C THR A 80 -5.88 -23.61 -40.56
N THR A 81 -5.49 -24.20 -41.68
CA THR A 81 -4.53 -23.84 -42.71
C THR A 81 -4.41 -22.34 -42.98
N GLY A 82 -3.16 -21.90 -43.15
CA GLY A 82 -2.80 -20.53 -43.50
C GLY A 82 -3.29 -20.08 -44.87
N SER A 83 -3.38 -18.76 -44.99
CA SER A 83 -3.38 -18.06 -46.27
C SER A 83 -2.50 -16.84 -46.13
N GLU A 84 -1.31 -16.94 -46.71
CA GLU A 84 -0.50 -15.79 -47.07
C GLU A 84 -1.28 -14.97 -48.10
N SER A 85 -1.49 -13.69 -47.82
CA SER A 85 -1.92 -12.70 -48.80
C SER A 85 -0.92 -11.57 -48.80
N THR A 86 -0.06 -11.62 -49.80
CA THR A 86 0.81 -10.53 -50.24
C THR A 86 -0.07 -9.46 -50.87
N SER A 87 -0.19 -8.30 -50.22
CA SER A 87 -0.81 -7.11 -50.83
C SER A 87 0.20 -5.97 -50.84
N THR A 88 0.73 -5.69 -52.03
CA THR A 88 1.49 -4.50 -52.36
C THR A 88 0.54 -3.31 -52.45
N THR A 89 0.68 -2.33 -51.56
CA THR A 89 0.05 -1.00 -51.72
C THR A 89 1.12 0.07 -51.63
N THR A 90 1.44 0.65 -52.78
CA THR A 90 2.17 1.90 -52.93
C THR A 90 1.22 3.03 -52.54
N GLY A 91 1.41 3.58 -51.34
CA GLY A 91 0.69 4.74 -50.82
C GLY A 91 1.68 5.71 -50.18
N ASP A 92 1.72 6.90 -50.72
CA ASP A 92 2.50 8.07 -50.36
C ASP A 92 2.39 8.41 -48.85
N PRO A 93 3.48 8.52 -48.06
CA PRO A 93 3.39 8.99 -46.69
C PRO A 93 3.40 10.52 -46.68
N THR A 94 2.20 11.13 -46.66
CA THR A 94 2.01 12.44 -46.05
C THR A 94 2.63 12.41 -44.66
N THR A 95 3.65 13.24 -44.46
CA THR A 95 4.39 13.40 -43.21
C THR A 95 3.49 14.05 -42.17
N THR A 96 2.64 13.27 -41.53
CA THR A 96 2.09 13.63 -40.22
C THR A 96 3.21 13.35 -39.23
N THR A 97 3.88 14.41 -38.79
CA THR A 97 4.76 14.38 -37.62
C THR A 97 3.90 14.08 -36.40
N ASP A 98 3.64 12.80 -36.16
CA ASP A 98 3.29 12.34 -34.82
C ASP A 98 4.57 12.49 -33.99
N SER A 99 4.61 13.57 -33.22
CA SER A 99 5.50 13.67 -32.06
C SER A 99 5.03 12.65 -31.03
N THR A 100 5.33 11.39 -31.26
CA THR A 100 5.50 10.42 -30.18
C THR A 100 6.72 10.88 -29.42
N THR A 101 6.50 11.69 -28.37
CA THR A 101 7.51 11.91 -27.34
C THR A 101 7.90 10.53 -26.86
N THR A 102 9.07 10.06 -27.30
CA THR A 102 9.70 8.88 -26.72
C THR A 102 10.12 9.33 -25.33
N THR A 103 9.23 9.14 -24.36
CA THR A 103 9.55 9.16 -22.94
C THR A 103 10.79 8.31 -22.79
N THR A 104 11.91 8.93 -22.41
CA THR A 104 13.09 8.18 -22.01
C THR A 104 12.63 7.33 -20.83
N GLY A 105 12.57 6.01 -21.03
CA GLY A 105 11.98 5.13 -20.03
C GLY A 105 12.66 5.36 -18.68
N ILE A 106 11.85 5.63 -17.65
CA ILE A 106 12.33 5.70 -16.28
C ILE A 106 12.84 4.31 -15.92
N VAL A 107 14.13 4.22 -15.59
CA VAL A 107 14.77 2.98 -15.15
C VAL A 107 14.93 3.08 -13.63
N PRO A 108 14.24 2.25 -12.84
CA PRO A 108 14.38 2.27 -11.38
C PRO A 108 15.79 1.91 -10.95
N ASP A 109 16.26 2.55 -9.89
CA ASP A 109 17.44 2.11 -9.17
C ASP A 109 17.07 0.89 -8.30
N PRO A 110 17.68 -0.30 -8.53
CA PRO A 110 17.40 -1.47 -7.70
C PRO A 110 17.75 -1.27 -6.23
N ASP A 111 18.67 -0.36 -5.89
CA ASP A 111 19.02 -0.07 -4.50
C ASP A 111 17.93 0.74 -3.77
N GLN A 112 17.00 1.34 -4.52
CA GLN A 112 15.82 2.04 -4.00
C GLN A 112 14.55 1.16 -3.96
N ILE A 113 14.67 -0.15 -4.17
CA ILE A 113 13.55 -1.09 -4.08
C ILE A 113 13.70 -1.89 -2.77
N PRO A 114 12.75 -1.77 -1.82
CA PRO A 114 12.84 -2.50 -0.57
C PRO A 114 12.66 -4.01 -0.80
N PRO A 115 13.23 -4.86 0.07
CA PRO A 115 12.97 -6.29 0.03
C PRO A 115 11.51 -6.56 0.41
N ILE A 116 10.79 -7.25 -0.49
CA ILE A 116 9.37 -7.61 -0.31
C ILE A 116 9.15 -9.13 -0.24
N ASP A 117 10.23 -9.91 -0.17
CA ASP A 117 10.20 -11.37 -0.05
C ASP A 117 9.86 -11.85 1.37
N SER A 118 10.04 -10.99 2.37
CA SER A 118 9.56 -11.21 3.73
C SER A 118 9.28 -9.90 4.46
N ILE A 119 8.28 -9.91 5.35
CA ILE A 119 7.92 -8.76 6.18
C ILE A 119 9.06 -8.40 7.15
N ASP A 120 9.75 -9.39 7.71
CA ASP A 120 10.90 -9.13 8.60
C ASP A 120 12.03 -8.39 7.88
N ALA A 121 12.33 -8.75 6.62
CA ALA A 121 13.34 -8.04 5.83
C ALA A 121 12.88 -6.63 5.46
N LEU A 122 11.60 -6.45 5.09
CA LEU A 122 11.01 -5.14 4.81
C LEU A 122 11.12 -4.23 6.04
N LEU A 123 10.71 -4.72 7.21
CA LEU A 123 10.76 -3.96 8.46
C LEU A 123 12.20 -3.61 8.86
N ALA A 124 13.14 -4.54 8.71
CA ALA A 124 14.55 -4.25 8.98
C ALA A 124 15.11 -3.16 8.04
N TRP A 125 14.71 -3.16 6.77
CA TRP A 125 15.08 -2.13 5.81
C TRP A 125 14.44 -0.78 6.12
N LEU A 126 13.16 -0.77 6.56
CA LEU A 126 12.47 0.45 7.00
C LEU A 126 13.11 1.05 8.26
N ASP A 127 13.52 0.20 9.21
CA ASP A 127 14.23 0.66 10.42
C ASP A 127 15.61 1.24 10.11
N GLU A 128 16.27 0.81 9.03
CA GLU A 128 17.55 1.39 8.58
C GLU A 128 17.37 2.81 8.01
N GLY A 129 16.20 3.13 7.47
CA GLY A 129 15.81 4.51 7.13
C GLY A 129 16.43 5.07 5.85
N SER A 130 16.92 4.23 4.95
CA SER A 130 17.53 4.67 3.68
C SER A 130 16.56 5.48 2.80
N TYR A 131 15.26 5.21 2.86
CA TYR A 131 14.22 5.99 2.16
C TYR A 131 14.12 7.45 2.62
N THR A 132 14.68 7.80 3.78
CA THR A 132 14.60 9.19 4.29
C THR A 132 15.42 10.18 3.47
N GLU A 133 16.32 9.69 2.61
CA GLU A 133 17.09 10.49 1.65
C GLU A 133 16.30 10.79 0.36
N TRP A 134 15.16 10.13 0.14
CA TRP A 134 14.34 10.29 -1.05
C TRP A 134 13.54 11.60 -1.04
N SER A 135 12.97 11.93 -2.19
CA SER A 135 12.03 13.04 -2.31
C SER A 135 10.81 12.82 -1.40
N ALA A 136 10.44 13.81 -0.60
CA ALA A 136 9.42 13.67 0.43
C ALA A 136 8.44 14.83 0.46
N GLU A 137 7.26 14.60 1.02
CA GLU A 137 6.35 15.65 1.47
C GLU A 137 7.12 16.65 2.36
N SER A 138 6.74 17.92 2.29
CA SER A 138 7.48 19.05 2.88
C SER A 138 7.51 18.98 4.40
N GLY A 139 6.55 18.27 5.00
CA GLY A 139 6.51 18.02 6.43
C GLY A 139 5.46 16.99 6.82
N ILE A 140 5.44 16.70 8.11
CA ILE A 140 4.44 15.83 8.74
C ILE A 140 3.09 16.57 8.73
N HIS A 141 2.02 15.89 8.33
CA HIS A 141 0.66 16.43 8.33
C HIS A 141 -0.38 15.40 8.76
N GLN A 142 -1.62 15.84 9.03
CA GLN A 142 -2.71 14.92 9.35
C GLN A 142 -3.03 14.03 8.16
N SER A 143 -3.20 12.72 8.39
CA SER A 143 -3.67 11.80 7.36
C SER A 143 -5.07 12.21 6.88
N THR A 144 -5.26 12.28 5.57
CA THR A 144 -6.58 12.46 4.95
C THR A 144 -7.32 11.13 4.73
N GLY A 145 -6.64 9.99 4.95
CA GLY A 145 -7.14 8.64 4.75
C GLY A 145 -7.08 7.77 6.02
N PRO A 146 -7.41 6.46 5.89
CA PRO A 146 -7.62 5.56 7.03
C PRO A 146 -6.35 5.23 7.84
N HIS A 147 -5.16 5.61 7.34
CA HIS A 147 -3.86 5.33 7.97
C HIS A 147 -3.66 5.97 9.36
N GLY A 148 -4.59 6.81 9.82
CA GLY A 148 -4.61 7.39 11.15
C GLY A 148 -3.52 8.44 11.40
N GLY A 149 -3.68 9.18 12.50
CA GLY A 149 -2.65 10.09 13.03
C GLY A 149 -2.05 11.07 12.03
N GLN A 150 -0.76 11.29 12.16
CA GLN A 150 0.04 12.13 11.27
C GLN A 150 0.86 11.26 10.32
N VAL A 151 1.15 11.77 9.12
CA VAL A 151 1.87 11.04 8.07
C VAL A 151 2.89 11.93 7.39
N ARG A 152 3.88 11.28 6.78
CA ARG A 152 4.78 11.88 5.80
C ARG A 152 5.21 10.82 4.80
N THR A 153 5.15 11.15 3.52
CA THR A 153 5.39 10.21 2.42
C THR A 153 6.69 10.56 1.67
N PHE A 154 7.41 9.53 1.29
CA PHE A 154 8.68 9.55 0.56
C PHE A 154 8.49 8.75 -0.74
N LEU A 155 8.97 9.28 -1.86
CA LEU A 155 8.89 8.67 -3.18
C LEU A 155 10.31 8.39 -3.68
N ASN A 156 10.58 7.16 -4.09
CA ASN A 156 11.85 6.87 -4.76
C ASN A 156 11.96 7.63 -6.09
N ASP A 157 13.16 7.65 -6.68
CA ASP A 157 13.43 8.44 -7.88
C ASP A 157 12.51 8.03 -9.04
N ALA A 158 12.23 6.74 -9.17
CA ALA A 158 11.36 6.22 -10.21
C ALA A 158 9.92 6.75 -10.13
N LEU A 159 9.35 6.78 -8.92
CA LEU A 159 7.99 7.30 -8.71
C LEU A 159 7.96 8.83 -8.80
N TYR A 160 8.95 9.50 -8.24
CA TYR A 160 9.08 10.96 -8.33
C TYR A 160 9.17 11.43 -9.78
N ASP A 161 10.08 10.87 -10.56
CA ASP A 161 10.27 11.21 -11.98
C ASP A 161 9.03 10.88 -12.81
N SER A 162 8.28 9.85 -12.42
CA SER A 162 7.03 9.47 -13.08
C SER A 162 5.96 10.55 -12.91
N PHE A 163 5.83 11.11 -11.71
CA PHE A 163 4.96 12.25 -11.46
C PHE A 163 5.43 13.53 -12.14
N ASP A 164 6.74 13.83 -12.10
CA ASP A 164 7.30 15.04 -12.74
C ASP A 164 7.07 15.02 -14.26
N GLN A 165 7.15 13.85 -14.88
CA GLN A 165 6.84 13.63 -16.29
C GLN A 165 5.33 13.56 -16.59
N GLY A 166 4.46 13.60 -15.57
CA GLY A 166 3.01 13.53 -15.72
C GLY A 166 2.52 12.19 -16.29
N LEU A 167 3.23 11.09 -16.00
CA LEU A 167 2.81 9.77 -16.45
C LEU A 167 1.53 9.35 -15.72
N THR A 168 0.62 8.69 -16.44
CA THR A 168 -0.63 8.17 -15.87
C THR A 168 -0.53 6.72 -15.41
N SER A 169 0.65 6.11 -15.60
CA SER A 169 1.02 4.79 -15.09
C SER A 169 2.47 4.84 -14.65
N HIS A 170 2.73 4.31 -13.46
CA HIS A 170 4.03 4.33 -12.84
C HIS A 170 4.87 3.13 -13.29
N PRO A 171 6.18 3.29 -13.48
CA PRO A 171 7.05 2.18 -13.89
C PRO A 171 7.09 1.11 -12.79
N GLU A 172 7.29 -0.15 -13.19
CA GLU A 172 7.76 -1.20 -12.27
C GLU A 172 8.99 -0.68 -11.51
N GLY A 173 9.10 -0.94 -10.21
CA GLY A 173 10.12 -0.37 -9.33
C GLY A 173 9.78 0.99 -8.74
N ALA A 174 8.63 1.60 -9.06
CA ALA A 174 8.12 2.76 -8.33
C ALA A 174 7.77 2.38 -6.87
N VAL A 175 8.18 3.20 -5.90
CA VAL A 175 7.98 2.95 -4.47
C VAL A 175 7.52 4.21 -3.76
N ALA A 176 6.49 4.09 -2.92
CA ALA A 176 6.19 5.07 -1.88
C ALA A 176 6.31 4.43 -0.49
N VAL A 177 7.00 5.14 0.41
CA VAL A 177 7.07 4.81 1.84
C VAL A 177 6.39 5.94 2.59
N LYS A 178 5.39 5.61 3.40
CA LYS A 178 4.67 6.55 4.25
C LYS A 178 4.96 6.22 5.71
N GLU A 179 5.58 7.14 6.41
CA GLU A 179 5.74 7.06 7.86
C GLU A 179 4.40 7.39 8.52
N LEU A 180 4.02 6.57 9.51
CA LEU A 180 2.85 6.80 10.35
C LEU A 180 3.34 7.28 11.72
N TRP A 181 2.89 8.47 12.11
CA TRP A 181 3.36 9.16 13.30
C TRP A 181 2.30 9.16 14.39
N GLY A 182 2.75 8.89 15.61
CA GLY A 182 1.95 8.99 16.82
C GLY A 182 1.91 10.42 17.36
N ASN A 183 1.93 10.54 18.69
CA ASN A 183 2.05 11.84 19.33
C ASN A 183 3.51 12.33 19.25
N GLY A 184 3.70 13.59 18.84
CA GLY A 184 5.03 14.19 18.72
C GLY A 184 5.86 13.56 17.59
N ASP A 185 7.16 13.42 17.83
CA ASP A 185 8.14 13.00 16.81
C ASP A 185 8.42 11.48 16.85
N GLN A 186 7.41 10.65 17.15
CA GLN A 186 7.55 9.20 17.17
C GLN A 186 6.86 8.56 15.95
N ILE A 187 7.65 7.88 15.13
CA ILE A 187 7.15 6.92 14.13
C ILE A 187 6.57 5.71 14.88
N ILE A 188 5.31 5.39 14.60
CA ILE A 188 4.59 4.25 15.16
C ILE A 188 4.33 3.16 14.11
N GLY A 189 4.77 3.38 12.87
CA GLY A 189 4.77 2.38 11.81
C GLY A 189 4.94 2.97 10.42
N TRP A 190 4.65 2.16 9.42
CA TRP A 190 4.84 2.48 8.01
C TRP A 190 3.71 1.92 7.16
N ALA A 191 3.40 2.59 6.06
CA ALA A 191 2.71 2.00 4.91
C ALA A 191 3.65 2.04 3.69
N VAL A 192 3.69 0.97 2.92
CA VAL A 192 4.58 0.79 1.78
C VAL A 192 3.78 0.26 0.60
N GLU A 193 3.96 0.88 -0.56
CA GLU A 193 3.51 0.36 -1.85
C GLU A 193 4.70 0.25 -2.82
N VAL A 194 4.82 -0.89 -3.50
CA VAL A 194 5.89 -1.15 -4.49
C VAL A 194 5.26 -1.65 -5.79
N LYS A 195 5.52 -0.97 -6.91
CA LYS A 195 5.12 -1.43 -8.23
C LYS A 195 6.01 -2.61 -8.64
N VAL A 196 5.43 -3.79 -8.80
CA VAL A 196 6.18 -5.01 -9.17
C VAL A 196 5.94 -5.45 -10.61
N GLN A 197 4.99 -4.83 -11.30
CA GLN A 197 4.65 -5.11 -12.69
C GLN A 197 4.31 -3.80 -13.39
N ALA A 198 4.66 -3.68 -14.68
CA ALA A 198 4.34 -2.48 -15.46
C ALA A 198 2.82 -2.19 -15.54
N ASP A 199 1.98 -3.22 -15.66
CA ASP A 199 0.52 -3.07 -15.55
C ASP A 199 0.11 -3.14 -14.08
N SER A 200 -0.84 -2.30 -13.66
CA SER A 200 -1.42 -2.36 -12.32
C SER A 200 -2.40 -3.50 -12.13
N ASP A 201 -3.02 -4.02 -13.20
CA ASP A 201 -3.93 -5.18 -13.15
C ASP A 201 -4.89 -5.13 -11.96
N GLY A 202 -5.67 -4.06 -11.85
CA GLY A 202 -6.63 -3.90 -10.73
C GLY A 202 -5.98 -3.76 -9.35
N GLY A 203 -4.68 -3.48 -9.28
CA GLY A 203 -3.88 -3.38 -8.05
C GLY A 203 -2.98 -4.59 -7.80
N ASN A 204 -3.11 -5.68 -8.57
CA ASN A 204 -2.28 -6.89 -8.45
C ASN A 204 -0.81 -6.66 -8.87
N GLY A 205 -0.56 -5.63 -9.68
CA GLY A 205 0.80 -5.21 -10.04
C GLY A 205 1.51 -4.41 -8.95
N TRP A 206 0.93 -4.32 -7.75
CA TRP A 206 1.47 -3.61 -6.59
C TRP A 206 1.56 -4.54 -5.39
N TYR A 207 2.70 -4.50 -4.69
CA TYR A 207 2.85 -5.00 -3.34
C TYR A 207 2.35 -3.95 -2.33
N TRP A 208 1.68 -4.40 -1.28
CA TRP A 208 1.10 -3.55 -0.26
C TRP A 208 1.49 -4.03 1.13
N TYR A 209 1.90 -3.11 1.99
CA TYR A 209 2.14 -3.40 3.41
C TYR A 209 1.78 -2.20 4.28
N GLU A 210 1.21 -2.45 5.45
CA GLU A 210 1.05 -1.45 6.50
C GLU A 210 1.25 -2.06 7.87
N LYS A 211 1.97 -1.36 8.73
CA LYS A 211 2.02 -1.61 10.17
C LYS A 211 1.69 -0.34 10.92
N LEU A 212 0.75 -0.41 11.86
CA LEU A 212 0.37 0.69 12.75
C LEU A 212 0.35 0.19 14.20
N GLY A 213 1.39 0.53 14.97
CA GLY A 213 1.59 0.00 16.31
C GLY A 213 1.80 -1.52 16.28
N GLN A 214 0.84 -2.27 16.83
CA GLN A 214 0.83 -3.73 16.85
C GLN A 214 -0.02 -4.36 15.72
N SER A 215 -0.77 -3.54 14.98
CA SER A 215 -1.58 -4.01 13.87
C SER A 215 -0.74 -4.07 12.60
N GLU A 216 -0.92 -5.12 11.81
CA GLU A 216 -0.25 -5.34 10.54
C GLU A 216 -1.29 -5.76 9.48
N TYR A 217 -1.15 -5.22 8.27
CA TYR A 217 -2.03 -5.42 7.12
C TYR A 217 -1.17 -5.59 5.85
N GLY A 218 -1.69 -6.35 4.88
CA GLY A 218 -0.93 -6.65 3.67
C GLY A 218 0.25 -7.60 3.92
N GLY A 219 1.33 -7.39 3.16
CA GLY A 219 2.42 -8.34 3.02
C GLY A 219 2.41 -9.11 1.69
N GLU A 220 1.57 -8.72 0.73
CA GLU A 220 1.37 -9.41 -0.54
C GLU A 220 0.97 -8.47 -1.69
N LEU A 221 0.90 -9.05 -2.89
CA LEU A 221 0.41 -8.37 -4.09
C LEU A 221 -1.11 -8.20 -4.06
N GLY A 222 -1.59 -7.04 -4.49
CA GLY A 222 -3.02 -6.80 -4.71
C GLY A 222 -3.90 -6.86 -3.46
N HIS A 223 -3.34 -6.63 -2.26
CA HIS A 223 -4.08 -6.73 -1.00
C HIS A 223 -5.36 -5.89 -1.03
N GLY A 224 -6.51 -6.56 -0.91
CA GLY A 224 -7.83 -5.98 -1.17
C GLY A 224 -8.21 -4.77 -0.29
N LEU A 225 -7.73 -4.74 0.96
CA LEU A 225 -7.98 -3.60 1.84
C LEU A 225 -7.29 -2.33 1.34
N CYS A 226 -6.10 -2.47 0.75
CA CYS A 226 -5.32 -1.36 0.23
C CYS A 226 -5.84 -0.95 -1.16
N THR A 227 -5.93 -1.90 -2.08
CA THR A 227 -6.37 -1.65 -3.46
C THR A 227 -7.79 -1.10 -3.55
N GLY A 228 -8.68 -1.49 -2.63
CA GLY A 228 -10.06 -0.97 -2.57
C GLY A 228 -10.13 0.55 -2.36
N CYS A 229 -9.27 1.11 -1.51
CA CYS A 229 -9.20 2.57 -1.30
C CYS A 229 -8.33 3.25 -2.34
N HIS A 230 -7.22 2.63 -2.74
CA HIS A 230 -6.25 3.21 -3.68
C HIS A 230 -6.74 3.22 -5.14
N SER A 231 -7.64 2.31 -5.52
CA SER A 231 -8.24 2.30 -6.87
C SER A 231 -9.18 3.49 -7.15
N GLY A 232 -9.68 4.14 -6.10
CA GLY A 232 -10.70 5.19 -6.19
C GLY A 232 -10.17 6.61 -6.41
N GLY A 233 -8.84 6.80 -6.46
CA GLY A 233 -8.23 8.12 -6.58
C GLY A 233 -6.76 8.08 -7.00
N GLY A 234 -6.15 9.26 -7.10
CA GLY A 234 -4.73 9.40 -7.42
C GLY A 234 -4.36 9.08 -8.87
N VAL A 235 -3.09 8.77 -9.09
CA VAL A 235 -2.56 8.31 -10.37
C VAL A 235 -2.02 6.90 -10.15
N ASP A 236 -2.54 5.94 -10.91
CA ASP A 236 -2.10 4.55 -10.89
C ASP A 236 -1.94 3.97 -9.47
N TYR A 237 -3.00 4.06 -8.65
CA TYR A 237 -3.06 3.62 -7.25
C TYR A 237 -2.26 4.46 -6.24
N VAL A 238 -1.44 5.42 -6.67
CA VAL A 238 -0.69 6.28 -5.75
C VAL A 238 -1.52 7.52 -5.41
N LEU A 239 -1.86 7.66 -4.13
CA LEU A 239 -2.71 8.75 -3.60
C LEU A 239 -1.94 9.96 -3.07
N THR A 240 -0.60 9.91 -3.09
CA THR A 240 0.24 11.02 -2.64
C THR A 240 -0.02 12.27 -3.51
N PRO A 241 -0.35 13.43 -2.90
CA PRO A 241 -0.58 14.65 -3.67
C PRO A 241 0.65 15.06 -4.50
N TRP A 242 0.40 15.55 -5.72
CA TRP A 242 1.44 16.11 -6.59
C TRP A 242 1.13 17.55 -7.01
N PRO A 243 2.11 18.49 -6.97
CA PRO A 243 3.46 18.33 -6.41
C PRO A 243 3.45 17.97 -4.92
N LEU A 244 4.54 17.36 -4.43
CA LEU A 244 4.71 17.06 -2.99
C LEU A 244 4.47 18.33 -2.16
N GLN A 245 3.57 18.25 -1.17
CA GLN A 245 3.11 19.39 -0.36
C GLN A 245 3.72 19.41 1.01
#